data_AF-D4H521-F1
#
_entry.id   AF-D4H521-F1
#
_cell.length_a   1.000
_cell.length_b   1.000
_cell.length_c   1.000
_cell.angle_alpha   90.00
_cell.angle_beta   90.00
_cell.angle_gamma   90.00
#
_symmetry.space_group_name_H-M   'P 1'
#
loop_
_entity.id
_entity.type
_entity.pdbx_description
1 polymer ?
#
loop_
_entity_poly.entity_id
_entity_poly.type
_entity_poly.pdbx_seq_one_letter_code
_entity_poly.pdbx_strand_id
1 'polypeptide(L)'
;MKHIILVAMLVLTTSGIAIAVSSDKPASHDTSWIQRHGNASRVANQECLECHVEQVSCIQCHQDTQPRSHTSGWVKKGHGLEARWDRSSCQTCHREDSCIQCHQETPPANHRPGWQEPINRHCNSCHYPVQETTCFTCHKTAHAPNEYAK
;
A
#
# COMPACT_ATOMS: atom_id res chain seq x y z
N MET A 1 -8.82 75.15 -11.06
CA MET A 1 -8.38 75.11 -12.47
C MET A 1 -7.70 73.75 -12.67
N LYS A 2 -8.42 72.64 -12.84
CA LYS A 2 -9.16 72.16 -14.02
C LYS A 2 -8.28 72.13 -15.29
N HIS A 3 -7.33 71.20 -15.33
CA HIS A 3 -6.67 70.80 -16.57
C HIS A 3 -6.76 69.27 -16.72
N ILE A 4 -7.86 68.89 -17.37
CA ILE A 4 -8.07 67.59 -18.00
C ILE A 4 -7.12 67.54 -19.19
N ILE A 5 -6.14 66.64 -19.19
CA ILE A 5 -5.35 66.31 -20.38
C ILE A 5 -5.59 64.83 -20.67
N LEU A 6 -6.31 64.58 -21.76
CA LEU A 6 -6.43 63.29 -22.41
C LEU A 6 -5.03 62.76 -22.73
N VAL A 7 -4.64 61.62 -22.17
CA VAL A 7 -3.50 60.86 -22.66
C VAL A 7 -4.01 59.56 -23.26
N ALA A 8 -3.73 59.42 -24.55
CA ALA A 8 -4.22 58.39 -25.45
C ALA A 8 -3.89 56.97 -24.96
N MET A 9 -4.84 56.06 -25.20
CA MET A 9 -4.65 54.62 -25.05
C MET A 9 -3.60 54.12 -26.04
N LEU A 10 -2.33 54.09 -25.62
CA LEU A 10 -1.30 53.31 -26.28
C LEU A 10 -1.42 51.87 -25.76
N VAL A 11 -2.21 51.05 -26.46
CA VAL A 11 -2.24 49.61 -26.22
C VAL A 11 -0.88 49.08 -26.68
N LEU A 12 0.07 48.94 -25.73
CA LEU A 12 1.29 48.20 -25.96
C LEU A 12 0.89 46.76 -26.25
N THR A 13 0.99 46.36 -27.52
CA THR A 13 1.02 44.96 -27.91
C THR A 13 2.29 44.35 -27.35
N THR A 14 2.25 43.88 -26.10
CA THR A 14 3.28 43.00 -25.56
C THR A 14 3.13 41.69 -26.31
N SER A 15 3.86 41.55 -27.42
CA SER A 15 4.12 40.26 -28.04
C SER A 15 4.71 39.35 -26.95
N GLY A 16 3.90 38.43 -26.43
CA GLY A 16 4.35 37.43 -25.48
C GLY A 16 5.42 36.59 -26.15
N ILE A 17 6.68 36.77 -25.74
CA ILE A 17 7.75 35.86 -26.10
C ILE A 17 7.42 34.53 -25.43
N ALA A 18 6.94 33.56 -26.20
CA ALA A 18 6.81 32.19 -25.75
C ALA A 18 8.21 31.60 -25.63
N ILE A 19 8.85 31.78 -24.47
CA ILE A 19 10.07 31.06 -24.13
C ILE A 19 9.65 29.60 -23.96
N ALA A 20 10.03 28.75 -24.90
CA ALA A 20 9.94 27.31 -24.71
C ALA A 20 10.88 26.94 -23.56
N VAL A 21 10.33 26.82 -22.35
CA VAL A 21 11.06 26.27 -21.21
C VAL A 21 11.38 24.82 -21.58
N SER A 22 12.68 24.53 -21.69
CA SER A 22 13.16 23.16 -21.83
C SER A 22 12.57 22.33 -20.71
N SER A 23 12.10 21.12 -21.04
CA SER A 23 11.69 20.17 -20.01
C SER A 23 12.92 19.79 -19.20
N ASP A 24 12.91 20.06 -17.89
CA ASP A 24 13.97 19.63 -16.95
C ASP A 24 13.97 18.10 -16.73
N LYS A 25 13.13 17.37 -17.48
CA LYS A 25 12.96 15.94 -17.44
C LYS A 25 14.18 15.23 -18.07
N PRO A 26 14.93 14.42 -17.32
CA PRO A 26 16.03 13.64 -17.87
C PRO A 26 15.56 12.65 -18.95
N ALA A 27 16.44 12.33 -19.90
CA ALA A 27 16.16 11.36 -20.97
C ALA A 27 15.75 9.97 -20.47
N SER A 28 16.13 9.62 -19.23
CA SER A 28 15.75 8.36 -18.56
C SER A 28 14.25 8.22 -18.32
N HIS A 29 13.49 9.32 -18.29
CA HIS A 29 12.06 9.33 -18.08
C HIS A 29 11.28 9.07 -19.39
N ASP A 30 11.68 8.05 -20.13
CA ASP A 30 10.99 7.61 -21.35
C ASP A 30 9.82 6.65 -21.03
N THR A 31 9.20 6.08 -22.06
CA THR A 31 8.08 5.14 -21.93
C THR A 31 8.42 3.83 -21.23
N SER A 32 9.71 3.51 -21.10
CA SER A 32 10.21 2.31 -20.42
C SER A 32 10.67 2.57 -18.97
N TRP A 33 10.46 3.80 -18.48
CA TRP A 33 10.78 4.19 -17.10
C TRP A 33 10.16 3.26 -16.05
N ILE A 34 8.89 2.88 -16.23
CA ILE A 34 8.14 2.05 -15.26
C ILE A 34 8.82 0.69 -15.04
N GLN A 35 9.51 0.15 -16.05
CA GLN A 35 10.20 -1.14 -15.94
C GLN A 35 11.59 -1.02 -15.33
N ARG A 36 12.24 0.15 -15.40
CA ARG A 36 13.66 0.33 -15.03
C ARG A 36 13.88 1.10 -13.74
N HIS A 37 12.94 1.97 -13.34
CA HIS A 37 13.13 2.86 -12.19
C HIS A 37 13.45 2.13 -10.89
N GLY A 38 12.86 0.95 -10.67
CA GLY A 38 13.10 0.20 -9.44
C GLY A 38 14.56 -0.24 -9.28
N ASN A 39 15.27 -0.56 -10.37
CA ASN A 39 16.70 -0.84 -10.33
C ASN A 39 17.50 0.47 -10.20
N ALA A 40 17.15 1.48 -11.01
CA ALA A 40 17.81 2.79 -10.96
C ALA A 40 17.79 3.41 -9.54
N SER A 41 16.63 3.40 -8.87
CA SER A 41 16.48 3.89 -7.50
C SER A 41 17.31 3.09 -6.50
N ARG A 42 17.47 1.77 -6.66
CA ARG A 42 18.33 0.96 -5.79
C ARG A 42 19.81 1.32 -5.89
N VAL A 43 20.25 1.75 -7.07
CA VAL A 43 21.66 2.10 -7.33
C VAL A 43 21.94 3.56 -6.96
N ALA A 44 21.06 4.47 -7.36
CA ALA A 44 21.33 5.91 -7.34
C ALA A 44 20.09 6.73 -6.92
N ASN A 45 19.44 6.37 -5.80
CA ASN A 45 18.25 7.09 -5.33
C ASN A 45 18.50 8.59 -5.12
N GLN A 46 19.71 8.97 -4.71
CA GLN A 46 20.05 10.37 -4.41
C GLN A 46 19.95 11.28 -5.65
N GLU A 47 20.30 10.78 -6.83
CA GLU A 47 20.15 11.53 -8.10
C GLU A 47 18.67 11.85 -8.39
N CYS A 48 17.76 10.96 -7.97
CA CYS A 48 16.33 11.20 -8.12
C CYS A 48 15.86 12.36 -7.21
N LEU A 49 16.45 12.48 -6.01
CA LEU A 49 16.06 13.46 -5.00
C LEU A 49 16.52 14.88 -5.33
N GLU A 50 17.42 15.07 -6.30
CA GLU A 50 17.81 16.40 -6.79
C GLU A 50 16.61 17.18 -7.34
N CYS A 51 15.66 16.48 -7.97
CA CYS A 51 14.42 17.07 -8.49
C CYS A 51 13.17 16.60 -7.73
N HIS A 52 13.14 15.35 -7.26
CA HIS A 52 11.99 14.77 -6.55
C HIS A 52 12.13 14.87 -5.02
N VAL A 53 12.43 16.06 -4.51
CA VAL A 53 12.76 16.32 -3.08
C VAL A 53 11.70 15.76 -2.13
N GLU A 54 10.43 16.09 -2.38
CA GLU A 54 9.29 15.66 -1.56
C GLU A 54 8.78 14.26 -1.91
N GLN A 55 9.37 13.60 -2.91
CA GLN A 55 9.06 12.23 -3.34
C GLN A 55 7.57 11.97 -3.65
N VAL A 56 6.78 13.02 -3.89
CA VAL A 56 5.32 12.94 -4.07
C VAL A 56 4.95 11.91 -5.14
N SER A 57 5.63 11.94 -6.28
CA SER A 57 5.38 10.99 -7.38
C SER A 57 5.73 9.54 -7.01
N CYS A 58 6.76 9.34 -6.20
CA CYS A 58 7.16 8.02 -5.71
C CYS A 58 6.09 7.49 -4.75
N ILE A 59 5.74 8.30 -3.75
CA ILE A 59 4.78 7.95 -2.71
C ILE A 59 3.42 7.64 -3.34
N GLN A 60 2.91 8.53 -4.17
CA GLN A 60 1.59 8.37 -4.77
C GLN A 60 1.52 7.10 -5.63
N CYS A 61 2.49 6.88 -6.52
CA CYS A 61 2.50 5.69 -7.37
C CYS A 61 2.62 4.39 -6.54
N HIS A 62 3.53 4.36 -5.55
CA HIS A 62 3.76 3.17 -4.73
C HIS A 62 2.68 2.93 -3.67
N GLN A 63 1.86 3.92 -3.34
CA GLN A 63 0.67 3.77 -2.50
C GLN A 63 -0.57 3.34 -3.30
N ASP A 64 -0.71 3.81 -4.54
CA ASP A 64 -1.89 3.55 -5.39
C ASP A 64 -1.74 2.28 -6.25
N THR A 65 -0.50 1.80 -6.46
CA THR A 65 -0.24 0.65 -7.31
C THR A 65 -0.08 -0.62 -6.51
N GLN A 66 -1.00 -1.56 -6.74
CA GLN A 66 -0.93 -2.88 -6.13
C GLN A 66 0.34 -3.64 -6.59
N PRO A 67 1.13 -4.22 -5.67
CA PRO A 67 2.25 -5.09 -6.03
C PRO A 67 1.80 -6.30 -6.85
N ARG A 68 2.61 -6.71 -7.84
CA ARG A 68 2.34 -7.88 -8.70
C ARG A 68 2.10 -9.17 -7.93
N SER A 69 2.61 -9.27 -6.70
CA SER A 69 2.41 -10.41 -5.81
C SER A 69 0.96 -10.58 -5.37
N HIS A 70 0.12 -9.54 -5.39
CA HIS A 70 -1.27 -9.57 -4.90
C HIS A 70 -2.21 -10.37 -5.82
N THR A 71 -1.99 -11.67 -5.79
CA THR A 71 -2.81 -12.65 -6.45
C THR A 71 -3.60 -13.40 -5.39
N SER A 72 -4.73 -13.99 -5.75
CA SER A 72 -5.50 -14.84 -4.84
C SER A 72 -4.67 -16.01 -4.28
N GLY A 73 -3.70 -16.52 -5.06
CA GLY A 73 -2.75 -17.53 -4.63
C GLY A 73 -1.82 -17.04 -3.53
N TRP A 74 -1.24 -15.85 -3.69
CA TRP A 74 -0.40 -15.22 -2.67
C TRP A 74 -1.20 -14.90 -1.40
N VAL A 75 -2.40 -14.32 -1.53
CA VAL A 75 -3.27 -14.06 -0.36
C VAL A 75 -3.60 -15.36 0.39
N LYS A 76 -3.72 -16.52 -0.29
CA LYS A 76 -4.04 -17.78 0.42
C LYS A 76 -2.83 -18.50 0.98
N LYS A 77 -1.64 -18.35 0.40
CA LYS A 77 -0.48 -19.22 0.68
C LYS A 77 0.85 -18.50 0.85
N GLY A 78 0.98 -17.28 0.35
CA GLY A 78 2.24 -16.53 0.29
C GLY A 78 2.34 -15.42 1.33
N HIS A 79 1.27 -14.64 1.55
CA HIS A 79 1.33 -13.43 2.37
C HIS A 79 1.83 -13.72 3.79
N GLY A 80 1.44 -14.86 4.38
CA GLY A 80 1.84 -15.22 5.73
C GLY A 80 3.34 -15.48 5.88
N LEU A 81 4.01 -15.93 4.82
CA LEU A 81 5.47 -16.09 4.83
C LEU A 81 6.16 -14.74 4.70
N GLU A 82 5.70 -13.91 3.78
CA GLU A 82 6.25 -12.57 3.54
C GLU A 82 6.04 -11.66 4.76
N ALA A 83 4.85 -11.65 5.36
CA ALA A 83 4.56 -10.90 6.58
C ALA A 83 5.36 -11.35 7.80
N ARG A 84 5.92 -12.57 7.80
CA ARG A 84 6.86 -13.06 8.83
C ARG A 84 8.29 -12.56 8.60
N TRP A 85 8.68 -12.32 7.35
CA TRP A 85 10.01 -11.83 7.01
C TRP A 85 10.09 -10.31 7.00
N ASP A 86 9.10 -9.65 6.41
CA ASP A 86 9.05 -8.19 6.28
C ASP A 86 7.60 -7.69 6.27
N ARG A 87 7.06 -7.46 7.47
CA ARG A 87 5.74 -6.84 7.64
C ARG A 87 5.74 -5.35 7.22
N SER A 88 6.89 -4.68 7.25
CA SER A 88 6.98 -3.25 6.95
C SER A 88 6.68 -2.96 5.48
N SER A 89 7.00 -3.90 4.58
CA SER A 89 6.64 -3.83 3.15
C SER A 89 5.13 -3.60 2.93
N CYS A 90 4.29 -4.24 3.75
CA CYS A 90 2.84 -4.15 3.68
C CYS A 90 2.32 -2.80 4.19
N GLN A 91 3.05 -2.18 5.11
CA GLN A 91 2.68 -0.91 5.77
C GLN A 91 2.74 0.30 4.85
N THR A 92 3.31 0.13 3.64
CA THR A 92 3.25 1.11 2.55
C THR A 92 1.80 1.49 2.23
N CYS A 93 0.89 0.49 2.21
CA CYS A 93 -0.52 0.68 1.85
C CYS A 93 -1.48 0.22 2.96
N HIS A 94 -1.14 -0.86 3.68
CA HIS A 94 -2.02 -1.46 4.68
C HIS A 94 -1.70 -0.99 6.09
N ARG A 95 -2.72 -0.76 6.91
CA ARG A 95 -2.59 -0.41 8.33
C ARG A 95 -2.86 -1.66 9.17
N GLU A 96 -2.52 -1.62 10.46
CA GLU A 96 -2.66 -2.79 11.36
C GLU A 96 -4.11 -3.30 11.46
N ASP A 97 -5.08 -2.39 11.37
CA ASP A 97 -6.51 -2.69 11.29
C ASP A 97 -6.86 -3.62 10.11
N SER A 98 -6.20 -3.45 8.96
CA SER A 98 -6.39 -4.29 7.77
C SER A 98 -5.99 -5.74 8.06
N CYS A 99 -4.89 -5.94 8.81
CA CYS A 99 -4.44 -7.26 9.24
C CYS A 99 -5.47 -7.87 10.21
N ILE A 100 -5.87 -7.11 11.23
CA ILE A 100 -6.78 -7.56 12.28
C ILE A 100 -8.13 -7.98 11.67
N GLN A 101 -8.72 -7.14 10.84
CA GLN A 101 -10.02 -7.41 10.23
C GLN A 101 -10.02 -8.72 9.43
N CYS A 102 -9.05 -8.89 8.53
CA CYS A 102 -8.97 -10.10 7.70
C CYS A 102 -8.72 -11.35 8.56
N HIS A 103 -7.81 -11.28 9.53
CA HIS A 103 -7.48 -12.43 10.39
C HIS A 103 -8.56 -12.74 11.44
N GLN A 104 -9.48 -11.81 11.73
CA GLN A 104 -10.66 -12.07 12.56
C GLN A 104 -11.76 -12.79 11.77
N GLU A 105 -11.96 -12.41 10.51
CA GLU A 105 -13.04 -12.94 9.66
C GLU A 105 -12.62 -14.21 8.88
N THR A 106 -11.32 -14.40 8.67
CA THR A 106 -10.81 -15.49 7.82
C THR A 106 -10.22 -16.62 8.68
N PRO A 107 -10.87 -17.80 8.72
CA PRO A 107 -10.30 -18.94 9.42
C PRO A 107 -9.00 -19.42 8.72
N PRO A 108 -8.05 -19.99 9.48
CA PRO A 108 -6.81 -20.50 8.90
C PRO A 108 -7.09 -21.69 7.97
N ALA A 109 -6.20 -21.92 6.99
CA ALA A 109 -6.39 -22.94 5.96
C ALA A 109 -6.50 -24.38 6.50
N ASN A 110 -6.05 -24.65 7.73
CA ASN A 110 -6.18 -25.94 8.40
C ASN A 110 -7.53 -26.13 9.11
N HIS A 111 -8.38 -25.09 9.17
CA HIS A 111 -9.71 -25.16 9.74
C HIS A 111 -10.58 -26.11 8.90
N ARG A 112 -11.37 -26.97 9.56
CA ARG A 112 -12.23 -27.94 8.88
C ARG A 112 -13.71 -27.60 9.10
N PRO A 113 -14.60 -27.85 8.11
CA PRO A 113 -16.02 -27.51 8.23
C PRO A 113 -16.74 -28.10 9.47
N GLY A 114 -16.29 -29.26 9.97
CA GLY A 114 -16.90 -29.90 11.14
C GLY A 114 -16.47 -29.33 12.49
N TRP A 115 -15.68 -28.25 12.52
CA TRP A 115 -15.19 -27.66 13.77
C TRP A 115 -16.14 -26.65 14.40
N GLN A 116 -17.15 -26.18 13.66
CA GLN A 116 -18.16 -25.25 14.15
C GLN A 116 -19.44 -25.96 14.62
N GLU A 117 -20.27 -25.24 15.37
CA GLU A 117 -21.63 -25.66 15.73
C GLU A 117 -22.47 -25.99 14.49
N PRO A 118 -23.40 -26.97 14.57
CA PRO A 118 -23.69 -27.85 15.71
C PRO A 118 -22.80 -29.11 15.77
N ILE A 119 -21.84 -29.25 14.85
CA ILE A 119 -21.12 -30.52 14.63
C ILE A 119 -19.94 -30.68 15.60
N ASN A 120 -19.17 -29.61 15.84
CA ASN A 120 -18.07 -29.54 16.83
C ASN A 120 -17.19 -30.80 16.99
N ARG A 121 -16.81 -31.46 15.89
CA ARG A 121 -16.08 -32.75 15.94
C ARG A 121 -14.62 -32.64 16.41
N HIS A 122 -14.10 -31.43 16.65
CA HIS A 122 -12.71 -31.22 17.03
C HIS A 122 -12.47 -31.23 18.55
N CYS A 123 -13.52 -31.11 19.37
CA CYS A 123 -13.41 -31.24 20.82
C CYS A 123 -12.89 -32.62 21.25
N ASN A 124 -13.12 -33.65 20.43
CA ASN A 124 -12.73 -35.03 20.69
C ASN A 124 -11.24 -35.31 20.47
N SER A 125 -10.48 -34.36 19.92
CA SER A 125 -9.07 -34.55 19.53
C SER A 125 -8.18 -33.34 19.88
N CYS A 126 -8.62 -32.48 20.81
CA CYS A 126 -7.83 -31.32 21.26
C CYS A 126 -6.70 -31.71 22.21
N HIS A 127 -5.58 -30.97 22.14
CA HIS A 127 -4.52 -31.01 23.16
C HIS A 127 -4.79 -29.93 24.21
N TYR A 128 -4.87 -30.32 25.49
CA TYR A 128 -5.04 -29.40 26.63
C TYR A 128 -3.70 -29.24 27.36
N PRO A 129 -3.28 -28.01 27.72
CA PRO A 129 -4.00 -26.74 27.62
C PRO A 129 -3.92 -26.09 26.22
N VAL A 130 -4.97 -25.39 25.79
CA VAL A 130 -5.04 -24.76 24.44
C VAL A 130 -3.91 -23.76 24.23
N GLN A 131 -3.44 -23.11 25.30
CA GLN A 131 -2.33 -22.15 25.34
C GLN A 131 -1.03 -22.69 24.74
N GLU A 132 -0.85 -24.01 24.70
CA GLU A 132 0.33 -24.67 24.14
C GLU A 132 0.18 -24.99 22.64
N THR A 133 -0.94 -24.61 22.03
CA THR A 133 -1.23 -24.88 20.61
C THR A 133 -1.26 -23.61 19.79
N THR A 134 -1.09 -23.74 18.47
CA THR A 134 -1.26 -22.61 17.54
C THR A 134 -2.70 -22.08 17.53
N CYS A 135 -3.68 -22.89 17.96
CA CYS A 135 -5.09 -22.50 18.05
C CYS A 135 -5.30 -21.35 19.05
N PHE A 136 -4.46 -21.22 20.09
CA PHE A 136 -4.54 -20.13 21.08
C PHE A 136 -4.31 -18.72 20.50
N THR A 137 -3.76 -18.64 19.30
CA THR A 137 -3.66 -17.39 18.55
C THR A 137 -5.03 -16.73 18.44
N CYS A 138 -6.08 -17.51 18.15
CA CYS A 138 -7.45 -17.04 18.00
C CYS A 138 -8.36 -17.51 19.15
N HIS A 139 -8.28 -18.78 19.56
CA HIS A 139 -9.13 -19.38 20.59
C HIS A 139 -8.49 -19.28 21.98
N LYS A 140 -8.87 -18.27 22.77
CA LYS A 140 -8.35 -18.09 24.13
C LYS A 140 -8.85 -19.13 25.13
N THR A 141 -9.95 -19.82 24.82
CA THR A 141 -10.50 -20.94 25.60
C THR A 141 -10.96 -22.04 24.65
N ALA A 142 -11.12 -23.28 25.15
CA ALA A 142 -11.52 -24.44 24.34
C ALA A 142 -12.98 -24.38 23.84
N HIS A 143 -13.81 -23.52 24.43
CA HIS A 143 -15.26 -23.45 24.16
C HIS A 143 -15.71 -22.07 23.66
N ALA A 144 -14.79 -21.14 23.43
CA ALA A 144 -15.16 -19.85 22.87
C ALA A 144 -15.29 -19.97 21.34
N PRO A 145 -16.47 -19.79 20.72
CA PRO A 145 -16.48 -19.11 19.44
C PRO A 145 -15.71 -17.81 19.65
N ASN A 146 -14.76 -17.47 18.77
CA ASN A 146 -13.93 -16.27 18.91
C ASN A 146 -14.80 -15.12 19.45
N GLU A 147 -14.56 -14.65 20.68
CA GLU A 147 -15.32 -13.56 21.32
C GLU A 147 -15.18 -12.20 20.58
N TYR A 148 -14.60 -12.22 19.38
CA TYR A 148 -14.50 -11.10 18.45
C TYR A 148 -15.67 -11.00 17.47
N ALA A 149 -16.70 -11.84 17.60
CA ALA A 149 -17.98 -11.61 16.94
C ALA A 149 -18.69 -10.42 17.63
N LYS A 150 -18.43 -9.21 17.13
CA LYS A 150 -19.47 -8.19 17.10
C LYS A 150 -20.46 -8.51 15.98
#